data_AF-A0A2W7BHP7-F1
#
_entry.id   AF-A0A2W7BHP7-F1
#
_cell.length_a   1.000
_cell.length_b   1.000
_cell.length_c   1.000
_cell.angle_alpha   90.00
_cell.angle_beta   90.00
_cell.angle_gamma   90.00
#
_symmetry.space_group_name_H-M   'P 1'
#
loop_
_entity.id
_entity.type
_entity.pdbx_description
1 polymer ?
#
loop_
_entity_poly.entity_id
_entity_poly.type
_entity_poly.pdbx_seq_one_letter_code
_entity_poly.pdbx_strand_id
1 'polypeptide(L)'
;VLAEHQDEAFIRLKALLEPFGIMQFYTDGWGAYERHLDPSLHTVGKRNTQKIERKHLTLRTRIKRLARKTICFSKSVLMHDVVIGLFINRYEFGLSI
;
A
#
# COMPACT_ATOMS: atom_id res chain seq x y z
N VAL A 1 20.55 6.00 -10.76
CA VAL A 1 19.73 5.11 -11.60
C VAL A 1 18.57 4.62 -10.75
N LEU A 2 17.42 5.29 -10.85
CA LEU A 2 16.18 4.84 -10.20
C LEU A 2 15.67 3.68 -11.03
N ALA A 3 15.45 2.54 -10.41
CA ALA A 3 15.32 1.30 -11.14
C ALA A 3 13.89 1.12 -11.68
N GLU A 4 13.78 0.74 -12.96
CA GLU A 4 12.54 0.69 -13.77
C GLU A 4 11.38 -0.08 -13.12
N HIS A 5 11.70 -1.08 -12.30
CA HIS A 5 10.72 -1.94 -11.61
C HIS A 5 9.85 -1.21 -10.58
N GLN A 6 10.27 -0.04 -10.09
CA GLN A 6 9.49 0.67 -9.07
C GLN A 6 8.29 1.43 -9.67
N ASP A 7 8.44 1.97 -10.89
CA ASP A 7 7.36 2.70 -11.57
C ASP A 7 6.25 1.74 -12.02
N GLU A 8 6.61 0.54 -12.48
CA GLU A 8 5.63 -0.50 -12.84
C GLU A 8 4.67 -0.84 -11.69
N ALA A 9 5.19 -0.92 -10.46
CA ALA A 9 4.35 -1.21 -9.30
C ALA A 9 3.32 -0.10 -9.07
N PHE A 10 3.72 1.17 -9.23
CA PHE A 10 2.80 2.29 -9.09
C PHE A 10 1.78 2.34 -10.24
N ILE A 11 2.19 2.06 -11.47
CA ILE A 11 1.29 2.01 -12.64
C ILE A 11 0.21 0.95 -12.43
N ARG A 12 0.59 -0.26 -11.98
CA ARG A 12 -0.37 -1.33 -11.65
C ARG A 12 -1.31 -0.91 -10.53
N LEU A 13 -0.80 -0.26 -9.48
CA LEU A 13 -1.63 0.26 -8.40
C LEU A 13 -2.61 1.33 -8.92
N LYS A 14 -2.14 2.27 -9.74
CA LYS A 14 -2.98 3.33 -10.31
C LYS A 14 -4.13 2.75 -11.14
N ALA A 15 -3.88 1.71 -11.93
CA ALA A 15 -4.92 1.01 -12.68
C ALA A 15 -5.98 0.37 -11.76
N LEU A 16 -5.56 -0.24 -10.64
CA LEU A 16 -6.49 -0.80 -9.65
C LEU A 16 -7.31 0.29 -8.93
N LEU A 17 -6.79 1.51 -8.84
CA LEU A 17 -7.45 2.64 -8.19
C LEU A 17 -8.43 3.39 -9.11
N GLU A 18 -8.35 3.21 -10.43
CA GLU A 18 -9.19 3.91 -11.41
C GLU A 18 -10.70 3.79 -11.11
N PRO A 19 -11.27 2.60 -10.79
CA PRO A 19 -12.70 2.47 -10.57
C PRO A 19 -13.24 3.25 -9.36
N PHE A 20 -12.37 3.69 -8.46
CA PHE A 20 -12.75 4.42 -7.26
C PHE A 20 -12.92 5.93 -7.49
N GLY A 21 -12.58 6.45 -8.69
CA GLY A 21 -12.76 7.87 -9.02
C GLY A 21 -11.98 8.81 -8.10
N ILE A 22 -10.77 8.43 -7.68
CA ILE A 22 -9.96 9.21 -6.74
C ILE A 22 -9.56 10.54 -7.37
N MET A 23 -10.01 11.63 -6.75
CA MET A 23 -9.73 13.00 -7.23
C MET A 23 -8.52 13.66 -6.56
N GLN A 24 -7.98 13.08 -5.48
CA GLN A 24 -6.88 13.69 -4.76
C GLN A 24 -5.93 12.64 -4.19
N PHE A 25 -4.64 12.84 -4.44
CA PHE A 25 -3.54 12.02 -3.95
C PHE A 25 -2.67 12.81 -2.98
N TYR A 26 -2.34 12.18 -1.84
CA TYR A 26 -1.40 12.72 -0.85
C TYR A 26 -0.20 11.78 -0.75
N THR A 27 1.00 12.27 -1.05
CA THR A 27 2.21 11.43 -1.05
C THR A 27 3.41 12.15 -0.42
N ASP A 28 4.50 11.41 -0.23
CA ASP A 28 5.76 11.86 0.35
C ASP A 28 6.74 12.47 -0.68
N GLY A 29 6.31 12.66 -1.93
CA GLY A 29 7.13 13.25 -2.99
C GLY A 29 8.07 12.27 -3.68
N TRP A 30 7.80 10.96 -3.60
CA TRP A 30 8.57 10.00 -4.39
C TRP A 30 8.35 10.21 -5.90
N GLY A 31 9.45 10.23 -6.67
CA GLY A 31 9.44 10.68 -8.07
C GLY A 31 8.55 9.89 -9.03
N ALA A 32 8.19 8.64 -8.72
CA ALA A 32 7.22 7.91 -9.54
C ALA A 32 5.81 8.51 -9.45
N TYR A 33 5.44 9.03 -8.28
CA TYR A 33 4.17 9.74 -8.09
C TYR A 33 4.15 11.02 -8.94
N GLU A 34 5.23 11.80 -8.90
CA GLU A 34 5.35 13.04 -9.68
C GLU A 34 5.31 12.80 -11.20
N ARG A 35 5.85 11.68 -11.69
CA ARG A 35 5.81 11.32 -13.11
C ARG A 35 4.44 10.87 -13.61
N HIS A 36 3.63 10.27 -12.75
CA HIS A 36 2.43 9.52 -13.17
C HIS A 36 1.10 10.06 -12.60
N LEU A 37 1.14 10.97 -11.63
CA LEU A 37 -0.02 11.70 -11.13
C LEU A 37 -0.13 13.06 -11.80
N ASP A 38 -1.37 13.49 -12.01
CA ASP A 38 -1.64 14.86 -12.44
C ASP A 38 -1.26 15.83 -11.30
N PRO A 39 -0.41 16.85 -11.54
CA PRO A 39 -0.04 17.84 -10.54
C PRO A 39 -1.22 18.54 -9.88
N SER A 40 -2.34 18.73 -10.60
CA SER A 40 -3.55 19.36 -10.06
C SER A 40 -4.27 18.48 -9.02
N LEU A 41 -4.10 17.15 -9.11
CA LEU A 41 -4.71 16.16 -8.22
C LEU A 41 -3.72 15.63 -7.18
N HIS A 42 -2.50 16.18 -7.11
CA HIS A 42 -1.42 15.65 -6.29
C HIS A 42 -0.92 16.70 -5.29
N THR A 43 -0.97 16.35 -4.01
CA THR A 43 -0.39 17.17 -2.93
C THR A 43 0.72 16.40 -2.24
N VAL A 44 1.93 16.95 -2.28
CA VAL A 44 3.09 16.40 -1.58
C VAL A 44 3.14 16.98 -0.16
N GLY A 45 3.28 16.11 0.84
CA GLY A 45 3.50 16.55 2.21
C GLY A 45 3.13 15.51 3.26
N LYS A 46 3.73 15.65 4.45
CA LYS A 46 3.58 14.68 5.55
C LYS A 46 2.27 14.80 6.33
N ARG A 47 1.61 15.97 6.27
CA ARG A 47 0.42 16.26 7.08
C ARG A 47 -0.70 15.23 6.86
N ASN A 48 -0.87 14.76 5.62
CA ASN A 48 -1.96 13.87 5.23
C ASN A 48 -1.54 12.40 5.11
N THR A 49 -0.25 12.07 5.26
CA THR A 49 0.27 10.69 5.16
C THR A 49 0.32 9.95 6.50
N GLN A 50 0.26 10.67 7.63
CA GLN A 50 0.36 10.08 8.97
C GLN A 50 -0.64 8.92 9.21
N LYS A 51 -1.86 9.04 8.68
CA LYS A 51 -2.90 8.00 8.87
C LYS A 51 -2.53 6.69 8.18
N ILE A 52 -2.05 6.75 6.94
CA ILE A 52 -1.67 5.54 6.19
C ILE A 52 -0.37 4.94 6.73
N GLU A 53 0.57 5.77 7.17
CA GLU A 53 1.78 5.33 7.86
C GLU A 53 1.45 4.54 9.13
N ARG A 54 0.49 5.03 9.95
CA ARG A 54 0.00 4.33 11.14
C ARG A 54 -0.65 3.00 10.78
N LYS A 55 -1.47 2.94 9.71
CA LYS A 55 -2.08 1.69 9.24
C LYS A 55 -1.02 0.67 8.82
N HIS A 56 -0.01 1.07 8.04
CA HIS A 56 1.10 0.21 7.64
C HIS A 56 1.95 -0.26 8.82
N LEU A 57 2.15 0.58 9.85
CA LEU A 57 2.81 0.16 11.08
C LEU A 57 2.02 -0.91 11.83
N THR A 58 0.70 -0.75 11.95
CA THR A 58 -0.18 -1.74 12.59
C THR A 58 -0.16 -3.06 11.82
N LEU A 59 -0.26 -3.01 10.50
CA LEU A 59 -0.21 -4.20 9.63
C LEU A 59 1.09 -4.98 9.81
N ARG A 60 2.25 -4.31 9.71
CA ARG A 60 3.57 -4.95 9.89
C ARG A 60 3.77 -5.51 11.30
N THR A 61 3.24 -4.83 12.30
CA THR A 61 3.36 -5.25 13.71
C THR A 61 2.51 -6.48 14.00
N ARG A 62 1.28 -6.53 13.48
CA ARG A 62 0.35 -7.65 13.71
C ARG A 62 0.65 -8.85 12.81
N ILE A 63 1.11 -8.61 11.58
CA ILE A 63 1.51 -9.66 10.64
C ILE A 63 3.04 -9.67 10.52
N LYS A 64 3.73 -10.03 11.61
CA LYS A 64 5.21 -10.02 11.68
C LYS A 64 5.87 -10.84 10.57
N ARG A 65 5.19 -11.89 10.08
CA ARG A 65 5.67 -12.73 8.96
C ARG A 65 5.85 -11.98 7.65
N LEU A 66 5.20 -10.82 7.45
CA LEU A 66 5.44 -9.99 6.26
C LEU A 66 6.73 -9.18 6.36
N ALA A 67 7.17 -8.85 7.59
CA ALA A 67 8.34 -8.01 7.83
C ALA A 67 9.61 -8.82 8.19
N ARG A 68 9.46 -10.05 8.68
CA ARG A 68 10.58 -10.86 9.20
C ARG A 68 10.54 -12.28 8.64
N LYS A 69 11.49 -12.60 7.75
CA LYS A 69 11.64 -13.93 7.15
C LYS A 69 11.87 -15.06 8.17
N THR A 70 12.43 -14.73 9.34
CA THR A 70 12.77 -15.69 10.39
C THR A 70 11.58 -16.10 11.27
N ILE A 71 10.44 -15.40 11.18
CA ILE A 71 9.27 -15.67 12.03
C ILE A 71 8.09 -16.08 11.16
N CYS A 72 7.89 -17.39 11.04
CA CYS A 72 6.73 -17.99 10.38
C CYS A 72 6.45 -17.42 8.97
N PHE A 73 7.51 -17.20 8.17
CA PHE A 73 7.41 -16.76 6.78
C PHE A 73 6.99 -17.92 5.89
N SER A 74 5.96 -17.73 5.09
CA SER A 74 5.53 -18.70 4.09
C SER A 74 6.30 -18.46 2.79
N LYS A 75 6.66 -19.51 2.04
CA LYS A 75 7.15 -19.34 0.67
C LYS A 75 6.02 -19.17 -0.36
N SER A 76 4.77 -19.46 0.05
CA SER A 76 3.60 -19.39 -0.80
C SER A 76 3.00 -17.98 -0.79
N VAL A 77 2.92 -17.37 -1.99
CA VAL A 77 2.24 -16.08 -2.23
C VAL A 77 0.78 -16.16 -1.82
N LEU A 78 0.09 -17.25 -2.18
CA LEU A 78 -1.31 -17.49 -1.79
C LEU A 78 -1.51 -17.38 -0.27
N MET A 79 -0.60 -17.93 0.54
CA MET A 79 -0.69 -17.81 1.99
C MET A 79 -0.50 -16.38 2.50
N HIS A 80 0.30 -15.57 1.80
CA HIS A 80 0.42 -14.15 2.13
C HIS A 80 -0.85 -13.39 1.79
N ASP A 81 -1.41 -13.63 0.60
CA ASP A 81 -2.64 -12.98 0.15
C ASP A 81 -3.82 -13.31 1.07
N VAL A 82 -3.97 -14.58 1.47
CA VAL A 82 -5.02 -15.01 2.42
C VAL A 82 -4.85 -14.31 3.77
N VAL A 83 -3.64 -14.28 4.33
CA VAL A 83 -3.42 -13.66 5.65
C VAL A 83 -3.65 -12.14 5.60
N ILE A 84 -3.22 -11.47 4.52
CA ILE A 84 -3.46 -10.03 4.32
C ILE A 84 -4.96 -9.77 4.16
N GLY A 85 -5.65 -10.55 3.32
CA GLY A 85 -7.08 -10.43 3.08
C GLY A 85 -7.91 -10.64 4.35
N LEU A 86 -7.63 -11.70 5.12
CA LEU A 86 -8.29 -11.97 6.40
C LEU A 86 -8.08 -10.82 7.40
N PHE A 87 -6.87 -10.28 7.46
CA PHE A 87 -6.58 -9.13 8.33
C PHE A 87 -7.38 -7.90 7.93
N ILE A 88 -7.38 -7.53 6.64
CA ILE A 88 -8.08 -6.35 6.14
C ILE A 88 -9.58 -6.50 6.37
N ASN A 89 -10.17 -7.63 5.98
CA ASN A 89 -11.60 -7.90 6.17
C ASN A 89 -12.01 -7.82 7.65
N ARG A 90 -11.21 -8.37 8.56
CA ARG A 90 -11.51 -8.33 10.00
C ARG A 90 -11.37 -6.94 10.61
N TYR A 91 -10.29 -6.21 10.30
CA TYR A 91 -9.92 -4.99 11.03
C TYR A 91 -10.29 -3.68 10.33
N GLU A 92 -10.39 -3.67 9.01
CA GLU A 92 -10.77 -2.48 8.24
C GLU A 92 -12.26 -2.52 7.84
N PHE A 93 -12.81 -3.71 7.58
CA PHE A 93 -14.22 -3.87 7.16
C PHE A 93 -15.13 -4.49 8.24
N GLY A 94 -14.58 -4.95 9.37
CA GLY A 94 -15.37 -5.51 10.47
C GLY A 94 -16.09 -6.82 10.13
N LEU A 95 -15.70 -7.49 9.04
CA LEU A 95 -16.31 -8.74 8.61
C LEU A 95 -15.88 -9.87 9.56
N SER A 96 -16.85 -10.63 10.05
CA SER A 96 -16.59 -11.88 10.75
C SER A 96 -16.48 -12.98 9.71
N ILE A 97 -15.23 -13.26 9.35
CA ILE A 97 -14.77 -14.30 8.42
C ILE A 97 -14.23 -15.47 9.20
#